data_AF-W1NNF8-F1
#
_entry.id   AF-W1NNF8-F1
#
_cell.length_a   1.000
_cell.length_b   1.000
_cell.length_c   1.000
_cell.angle_alpha   90.00
_cell.angle_beta   90.00
_cell.angle_gamma   90.00
#
_symmetry.space_group_name_H-M   'P 1'
#
loop_
_entity.id
_entity.type
_entity.pdbx_description
1 polymer ?
#
loop_
_entity_poly.entity_id
_entity_poly.type
_entity_poly.pdbx_seq_one_letter_code
_entity_poly.pdbx_strand_id
1 'polypeptide(L)' 'MVDIAVSLAKVADVDRSLGNEGMAINGFQEAIKCLESLKLDANEVALEKRRLSVLEFLHGQLAERENLLAPPTA' A
#
# COMPACT_ATOMS: atom_id res chain seq x y z
N MET A 1 2.89 -3.95 13.86
CA MET A 1 3.15 -4.35 12.46
C MET A 1 2.57 -3.37 11.44
N VAL A 2 1.42 -2.73 11.72
CA VAL A 2 0.89 -1.63 10.88
C VAL A 2 1.94 -0.53 10.63
N ASP A 3 2.75 -0.18 11.64
CA ASP A 3 3.80 0.83 11.50
C ASP A 3 4.92 0.43 10.53
N ILE A 4 5.18 -0.88 10.37
CA ILE A 4 6.14 -1.40 9.39
C ILE A 4 5.57 -1.18 7.98
N ALA A 5 4.29 -1.52 7.75
CA ALA A 5 3.63 -1.27 6.47
C ALA A 5 3.60 0.23 6.12
N VAL A 6 3.35 1.10 7.09
CA VAL A 6 3.43 2.57 6.90
C VAL A 6 4.85 3.01 6.54
N SER A 7 5.87 2.41 7.15
CA SER A 7 7.27 2.72 6.85
C SER A 7 7.64 2.27 5.43
N LEU A 8 7.23 1.07 5.02
CA LEU A 8 7.40 0.56 3.66
C LEU A 8 6.70 1.44 2.62
N ALA A 9 5.46 1.87 2.90
CA ALA A 9 4.71 2.78 2.04
C ALA A 9 5.44 4.11 1.82
N LYS A 10 6.03 4.68 2.88
CA LYS A 10 6.83 5.90 2.78
C LYS A 10 8.08 5.72 1.93
N VAL A 11 8.78 4.59 2.06
CA VAL A 11 9.94 4.27 1.21
C VAL A 11 9.51 4.15 -0.25
N ALA A 12 8.41 3.44 -0.51
CA ALA A 12 7.83 3.32 -1.86
C ALA A 12 7.41 4.68 -2.44
N ASP A 13 6.86 5.58 -1.62
CA ASP A 13 6.56 6.96 -2.03
C ASP A 13 7.82 7.73 -2.43
N VAL A 14 8.93 7.56 -1.70
CA VAL A 14 10.22 8.15 -2.04
C VAL A 14 10.74 7.57 -3.35
N ASP A 15 10.73 6.25 -3.53
CA ASP A 15 11.13 5.61 -4.78
C ASP A 15 10.29 6.09 -5.97
N ARG A 16 8.98 6.27 -5.77
CA ARG A 16 8.07 6.84 -6.78
C ARG A 16 8.48 8.27 -7.14
N SER A 17 8.80 9.10 -6.14
CA SER A 17 9.23 10.49 -6.37
C SER A 17 10.55 10.60 -7.14
N LEU A 18 11.39 9.55 -7.07
CA LEU A 18 12.65 9.43 -7.80
C LEU A 18 12.50 8.81 -9.19
N GLY A 19 11.27 8.42 -9.59
CA GLY A 19 11.01 7.74 -10.85
C GLY A 19 11.36 6.24 -10.85
N ASN A 20 11.71 5.67 -9.69
CA ASN A 20 11.99 4.24 -9.51
C ASN A 20 10.69 3.44 -9.39
N GLU A 21 9.88 3.43 -10.45
CA GLU A 21 8.50 2.94 -10.37
C GLU A 21 8.39 1.47 -9.97
N GLY A 22 9.28 0.61 -10.46
CA GLY A 22 9.30 -0.81 -10.10
C GLY A 22 9.57 -1.04 -8.61
N MET A 23 10.49 -0.25 -8.02
CA MET A 23 10.79 -0.30 -6.58
C MET A 23 9.61 0.19 -5.75
N ALA A 24 8.95 1.26 -6.20
CA ALA A 24 7.75 1.77 -5.55
C ALA A 24 6.61 0.74 -5.54
N ILE A 25 6.32 0.10 -6.68
CA ILE A 25 5.29 -0.94 -6.78
C ILE A 25 5.62 -2.10 -5.84
N ASN A 26 6.86 -2.59 -5.85
CA ASN A 26 7.26 -3.67 -4.97
C ASN A 26 7.10 -3.28 -3.48
N GLY A 27 7.52 -2.08 -3.10
CA GLY A 27 7.37 -1.59 -1.72
C GLY A 27 5.90 -1.46 -1.28
N PHE A 28 5.01 -0.98 -2.14
CA PHE A 28 3.57 -0.96 -1.85
C PHE A 28 2.99 -2.37 -1.71
N GLN A 29 3.38 -3.31 -2.58
CA GLN A 29 2.92 -4.71 -2.49
C GLN A 29 3.42 -5.40 -1.22
N GLU A 30 4.65 -5.14 -0.78
CA GLU A 30 5.17 -5.65 0.48
C GLU A 30 4.41 -5.08 1.69
N ALA A 31 4.09 -3.79 1.67
CA ALA A 31 3.28 -3.16 2.71
C ALA A 31 1.88 -3.80 2.82
N ILE A 32 1.23 -4.07 1.68
CA ILE A 32 -0.07 -4.76 1.62
C ILE A 32 0.04 -6.17 2.22
N LYS A 33 1.02 -6.98 1.79
CA LYS A 33 1.22 -8.35 2.31
C LYS A 33 1.46 -8.35 3.83
N CYS A 34 2.21 -7.37 4.35
CA CYS A 34 2.39 -7.20 5.79
C CYS A 34 1.06 -6.93 6.52
N LEU A 35 0.16 -6.12 5.95
CA LEU A 35 -1.14 -5.84 6.55
C LEU A 35 -2.08 -7.05 6.47
N GLU A 36 -2.13 -7.75 5.35
CA GLU A 36 -2.97 -8.94 5.16
C GLU A 36 -2.54 -10.11 6.06
N SER A 37 -1.25 -10.24 6.34
CA SER A 37 -0.71 -11.29 7.20
C SER A 37 -0.87 -11.01 8.70
N LEU A 38 -1.28 -9.78 9.10
CA LEU A 38 -1.66 -9.53 10.50
C LEU A 38 -2.87 -10.39 10.85
N LYS A 39 -2.74 -11.21 11.89
CA LYS A 39 -3.87 -11.75 12.62
C LYS A 39 -4.16 -10.82 13.79
N LEU A 40 -5.33 -10.22 13.78
CA LEU A 40 -5.81 -9.34 14.85
C LEU A 40 -6.91 -10.05 15.62
N ASP A 41 -6.90 -9.86 16.93
CA ASP A 41 -7.98 -10.36 17.78
C ASP A 41 -9.23 -9.48 17.62
N ALA A 42 -10.42 -10.08 17.75
CA ALA A 42 -11.69 -9.37 17.58
C ALA A 42 -11.88 -8.17 18.54
N ASN A 43 -11.09 -8.11 19.63
CA ASN A 43 -11.10 -7.02 20.60
C ASN A 43 -10.28 -5.79 20.13
N GLU A 44 -9.44 -5.94 19.10
CA GLU A 44 -8.54 -4.89 18.61
C GLU A 44 -9.21 -4.02 17.52
N VAL A 45 -10.47 -3.65 17.72
CA VAL A 45 -11.32 -2.93 16.73
C VAL A 45 -10.66 -1.66 16.19
N ALA A 46 -9.97 -0.90 17.05
CA ALA A 46 -9.28 0.32 16.63
C ALA A 46 -8.06 0.05 15.73
N LEU A 47 -7.34 -1.04 16.00
CA LEU A 47 -6.18 -1.46 15.21
C LEU A 47 -6.63 -2.06 13.87
N GLU A 48 -7.71 -2.84 13.88
CA GLU A 48 -8.35 -3.35 12.67
C GLU A 48 -8.81 -2.21 11.75
N LYS A 49 -9.50 -1.21 12.31
CA LYS A 49 -9.93 -0.04 11.54
C LYS A 49 -8.74 0.69 10.91
N ARG A 50 -7.65 0.87 11.67
CA ARG A 50 -6.41 1.47 11.15
C ARG A 50 -5.81 0.63 10.04
N ARG A 51 -5.72 -0.69 10.23
CA ARG A 51 -5.21 -1.64 9.24
C ARG A 51 -5.97 -1.49 7.92
N LEU A 52 -7.30 -1.53 7.97
CA LEU A 52 -8.17 -1.40 6.79
C LEU A 52 -7.97 -0.07 6.06
N SER A 53 -7.95 1.06 6.78
CA SER A 53 -7.72 2.36 6.16
C SER A 53 -6.38 2.47 5.45
N VAL A 54 -5.32 1.85 5.98
CA VAL A 54 -4.01 1.83 5.31
C VAL A 54 -4.04 0.89 4.09
N LEU A 55 -4.72 -0.26 4.19
CA LEU A 55 -4.89 -1.20 3.09
C LEU A 55 -5.62 -0.54 1.90
N GLU A 56 -6.74 0.13 2.16
CA GLU A 56 -7.51 0.88 1.16
C GLU A 56 -6.64 1.95 0.48
N PHE A 57 -5.87 2.71 1.26
CA PHE A 57 -4.96 3.71 0.71
C PHE A 57 -3.90 3.09 -0.22
N LEU A 58 -3.27 1.99 0.19
CA LEU A 58 -2.24 1.32 -0.61
C LEU A 58 -2.79 0.73 -1.92
N HIS A 59 -3.99 0.16 -1.87
CA HIS A 59 -4.67 -0.29 -3.09
C HIS A 59 -4.99 0.90 -4.02
N GLY A 60 -5.40 2.05 -3.48
CA GLY A 60 -5.57 3.28 -4.24
C GLY A 60 -4.28 3.71 -4.95
N GLN A 61 -3.15 3.68 -4.25
CA GLN A 61 -1.85 4.04 -4.84
C GLN A 61 -1.43 3.13 -6.00
N LEU A 62 -1.81 1.85 -5.98
CA LEU A 62 -1.55 0.93 -7.09
C LEU A 62 -2.55 1.11 -8.23
N ALA A 63 -3.83 1.30 -7.92
CA ALA A 63 -4.90 1.48 -8.92
C ALA A 63 -4.74 2.78 -9.72
N GLU A 64 -4.35 3.88 -9.09
CA GLU A 64 -4.03 5.14 -9.79
C GLU A 64 -2.93 4.92 -10.84
N ARG A 65 -1.97 4.03 -10.58
CA ARG A 65 -0.87 3.71 -11.50
C ARG A 65 -1.31 2.83 -12.65
N GLU A 66 -2.13 1.81 -12.40
CA GLU A 66 -2.73 0.99 -13.47
C GLU A 66 -3.56 1.84 -14.42
N ASN A 67 -4.30 2.83 -13.89
CA ASN A 67 -5.12 3.71 -14.71
C ASN A 67 -4.28 4.72 -15.54
N LEU A 68 -3.10 5.10 -15.06
CA LEU A 68 -2.12 5.92 -15.80
C LEU A 68 -1.39 5.14 -16.92
N LEU A 69 -1.34 3.80 -16.82
CA LEU A 69 -0.72 2.92 -17.81
C LEU A 69 -1.73 2.33 -18.81
N ALA A 70 -3.04 2.50 -18.59
CA ALA A 70 -4.07 2.08 -19.53
C ALA A 70 -4.07 3.01 -20.77
N PRO A 71 -4.04 2.47 -22.00
CA PRO A 71 -4.14 3.30 -23.20
C PRO A 71 -5.50 4.02 -23.22
N PRO A 72 -5.57 5.29 -23.69
CA PRO A 72 -6.85 5.95 -23.85
C PRO A 72 -7.69 5.12 -24.81
N THR A 73 -8.88 4.71 -24.35
CA THR A 73 -9.81 3.94 -25.15
C THR A 73 -10.19 4.79 -26.35
N ALA A 74 -9.71 4.39 -27.53
CA ALA A 74 -10.01 5.01 -28.81
C ALA A 74 -11.45 4.68 -29.25
#